data_AF-A0A4R0I6K0-F1
#
_entry.id   AF-A0A4R0I6K0-F1
#
_cell.length_a   1.000
_cell.length_b   1.000
_cell.length_c   1.000
_cell.angle_alpha   90.00
_cell.angle_beta   90.00
_cell.angle_gamma   90.00
#
_symmetry.space_group_name_H-M   'P 1'
#
loop_
_entity.id
_entity.type
_entity.pdbx_description
1 polymer ?
#
loop_
_entity_poly.entity_id
_entity_poly.type
_entity_poly.pdbx_seq_one_letter_code
_entity_poly.pdbx_strand_id
1 'polypeptide(L)'
;MTVNGEITNPPEIDAGLAAAALAVFAHRHEVVHLLYAATDEPDALARIGGLLKVDEAAIARVLDQPLRWMLPQFRAELETIAATPGAPGAATRSSAGAPEDSESAAPDLQSAAASTS
;
A
#
# COMPACT_ATOMS: atom_id res chain seq x y z
N MET A 1 -17.41 22.25 -3.40
CA MET A 1 -17.49 23.73 -3.29
C MET A 1 -16.30 24.26 -4.07
N THR A 2 -16.52 24.96 -5.17
CA THR A 2 -15.47 25.48 -6.04
C THR A 2 -15.01 26.85 -5.52
N VAL A 3 -13.71 26.99 -5.25
CA VAL A 3 -13.05 28.28 -5.03
C VAL A 3 -11.91 28.34 -6.05
N ASN A 4 -11.95 29.32 -6.96
CA ASN A 4 -10.92 29.63 -7.97
C ASN A 4 -10.74 28.71 -9.20
N GLY A 5 -11.79 28.06 -9.71
CA GLY A 5 -11.72 27.38 -11.03
C GLY A 5 -10.81 26.14 -11.09
N GLU A 6 -10.09 25.85 -10.01
CA GLU A 6 -9.50 24.57 -9.72
C GLU A 6 -10.62 23.67 -9.17
N ILE A 7 -10.87 22.53 -9.82
CA ILE A 7 -11.66 21.48 -9.20
C ILE A 7 -10.80 20.95 -8.05
N THR A 8 -10.87 21.60 -6.90
CA THR A 8 -10.44 21.00 -5.64
C THR A 8 -11.46 19.92 -5.34
N ASN A 9 -11.34 18.77 -6.03
CA ASN A 9 -11.99 17.57 -5.58
C ASN A 9 -11.59 17.43 -4.10
N PRO A 10 -12.55 17.25 -3.17
CA PRO A 10 -12.18 16.84 -1.82
C PRO A 10 -11.26 15.63 -1.98
N PRO A 11 -10.14 15.53 -1.24
CA PRO A 11 -9.20 14.43 -1.40
C PRO A 11 -10.02 13.14 -1.40
N GLU A 12 -10.09 12.51 -2.58
CA GLU A 12 -10.92 11.34 -2.79
C GLU A 12 -10.23 10.27 -1.94
N ILE A 13 -10.91 9.83 -0.88
CA ILE A 13 -10.32 8.89 0.08
C ILE A 13 -9.96 7.65 -0.73
N ASP A 14 -8.66 7.37 -0.89
CA ASP A 14 -8.23 6.17 -1.60
C ASP A 14 -8.52 4.93 -0.75
N ALA A 15 -8.80 3.80 -1.39
CA ALA A 15 -9.19 2.60 -0.64
C ALA A 15 -8.08 2.08 0.30
N GLY A 16 -6.81 2.39 0.01
CA GLY A 16 -5.69 2.05 0.90
C GLY A 16 -5.72 2.87 2.18
N LEU A 17 -5.95 4.19 2.08
CA LEU A 17 -6.15 5.07 3.22
C LEU A 17 -7.39 4.69 4.03
N ALA A 18 -8.50 4.35 3.35
CA ALA A 18 -9.71 3.88 4.01
C ALA A 18 -9.48 2.56 4.78
N ALA A 19 -8.78 1.60 4.18
CA ALA A 19 -8.43 0.34 4.83
C ALA A 19 -7.52 0.54 6.05
N ALA A 20 -6.51 1.41 5.94
CA ALA A 20 -5.64 1.77 7.05
C ALA A 20 -6.42 2.45 8.19
N ALA A 21 -7.33 3.37 7.86
CA ALA A 21 -8.19 4.02 8.85
C ALA A 21 -9.10 3.03 9.58
N LEU A 22 -9.64 2.02 8.89
CA LEU A 22 -10.42 0.95 9.50
C LEU A 22 -9.58 0.09 10.45
N ALA A 23 -8.32 -0.22 10.09
CA ALA A 23 -7.39 -0.95 10.96
C ALA A 23 -7.08 -0.16 12.25
N VAL A 24 -6.86 1.16 12.13
CA VAL A 24 -6.69 2.07 13.27
C VAL A 24 -7.95 2.13 14.13
N PHE A 25 -9.13 2.22 13.52
CA PHE A 25 -10.40 2.24 14.25
C PHE A 25 -10.64 0.95 15.05
N ALA A 26 -10.30 -0.20 14.47
CA ALA A 26 -10.42 -1.51 15.12
C ALA A 26 -9.56 -1.61 16.39
N HIS A 27 -8.40 -0.96 16.41
CA HIS A 27 -7.45 -0.96 17.53
C HIS A 27 -7.31 0.43 18.18
N ARG A 28 -8.38 1.23 18.14
CA ARG A 28 -8.34 2.66 18.51
C ARG A 28 -7.80 2.91 19.93
N HIS A 29 -8.06 2.00 20.87
CA HIS A 29 -7.62 2.15 22.25
C HIS A 29 -6.11 1.90 22.36
N GLU A 30 -5.63 0.83 21.74
CA GLU A 30 -4.21 0.49 21.66
C GLU A 30 -3.42 1.57 20.92
N VAL A 31 -3.93 2.07 19.80
CA VAL A 31 -3.31 3.17 19.04
C VAL A 31 -3.17 4.42 19.90
N VAL A 32 -4.21 4.82 20.62
CA VAL A 32 -4.14 5.98 21.54
C VAL A 32 -3.08 5.75 22.62
N HIS A 33 -3.02 4.55 23.21
CA HIS A 33 -2.00 4.23 24.20
C HIS A 33 -0.57 4.30 23.62
N LEU A 34 -0.36 3.79 22.41
CA LEU A 34 0.93 3.85 21.73
C LEU A 34 1.35 5.28 21.41
N LEU A 35 0.41 6.13 20.97
CA LEU A 35 0.66 7.56 20.75
C LEU A 35 1.12 8.27 22.02
N TYR A 36 0.47 8.00 23.17
CA TYR A 36 0.86 8.60 24.45
C TYR A 36 2.16 8.04 25.04
N ALA A 37 2.52 6.80 24.71
CA ALA A 37 3.71 6.14 25.21
C ALA A 37 4.96 6.40 24.35
N ALA A 38 4.78 6.89 23.12
CA ALA A 38 5.87 7.15 22.19
C ALA A 38 6.73 8.34 22.63
N THR A 39 8.03 8.24 22.34
CA THR A 39 8.99 9.31 22.66
C THR A 39 8.92 10.47 21.66
N ASP A 40 8.68 10.12 20.39
CA ASP A 40 8.54 11.04 19.27
C ASP A 40 7.58 10.44 18.22
N GLU A 41 7.32 11.20 17.16
CA GLU A 41 6.42 10.79 16.09
C GLU A 41 6.91 9.54 15.32
N PRO A 42 8.19 9.43 14.89
CA PRO A 42 8.70 8.20 14.28
C PRO A 42 8.55 6.95 15.16
N ASP A 43 8.82 7.05 16.47
CA ASP A 43 8.61 5.97 17.43
C ASP A 43 7.13 5.56 17.49
N ALA A 44 6.21 6.52 17.47
CA ALA A 44 4.78 6.24 17.43
C ALA A 44 4.37 5.51 16.15
N LEU A 45 4.80 6.00 14.98
CA LEU A 45 4.50 5.42 13.69
C LEU A 45 5.02 3.99 13.58
N ALA A 46 6.26 3.73 14.00
CA ALA A 46 6.85 2.39 13.99
C ALA A 46 6.08 1.40 14.90
N ARG A 47 5.67 1.83 16.10
CA ARG A 47 4.89 1.00 17.02
C ARG A 47 3.51 0.68 16.47
N ILE A 48 2.82 1.67 15.92
CA ILE A 48 1.48 1.52 15.36
C ILE A 48 1.54 0.67 14.09
N GLY A 49 2.50 0.91 13.20
CA GLY A 49 2.73 0.09 12.00
C GLY A 49 3.03 -1.37 12.35
N GLY A 50 3.84 -1.60 13.39
CA GLY A 50 4.13 -2.93 13.92
C GLY A 50 2.90 -3.68 14.46
N LEU A 51 2.02 -2.97 15.16
CA LEU A 51 0.74 -3.49 15.67
C LEU A 51 -0.23 -3.82 14.53
N LEU A 52 -0.43 -2.89 13.60
CA LEU A 52 -1.48 -2.98 12.57
C LEU A 52 -1.04 -3.70 11.29
N LYS A 53 0.26 -3.97 11.12
CA LYS A 53 0.85 -4.49 9.86
C LYS A 53 0.58 -3.57 8.67
N VAL A 54 0.61 -2.26 8.91
CA VAL A 54 0.40 -1.19 7.92
C VAL A 54 1.68 -0.37 7.81
N ASP A 55 1.99 0.12 6.61
CA ASP A 55 3.16 0.97 6.35
C ASP A 55 3.09 2.29 7.14
N GLU A 56 4.21 2.73 7.69
CA GLU A 56 4.29 3.95 8.52
C GLU A 56 3.79 5.19 7.76
N ALA A 57 4.04 5.28 6.45
CA ALA A 57 3.58 6.41 5.64
C ALA A 57 2.06 6.40 5.40
N ALA A 58 1.41 5.23 5.49
CA ALA A 58 -0.04 5.14 5.49
C ALA A 58 -0.61 5.51 6.86
N ILE A 59 0.03 5.11 7.95
CA ILE A 59 -0.37 5.51 9.32
C ILE A 59 -0.26 7.03 9.48
N ALA A 60 0.84 7.65 9.06
CA ALA A 60 1.00 9.10 9.09
C ALA A 60 -0.16 9.80 8.36
N ARG A 61 -0.48 9.34 7.14
CA ARG A 61 -1.62 9.87 6.37
C ARG A 61 -2.97 9.68 7.05
N VAL A 62 -3.18 8.60 7.81
CA VAL A 62 -4.39 8.39 8.63
C VAL A 62 -4.42 9.35 9.81
N LEU A 63 -3.29 9.56 10.50
CA LEU A 63 -3.19 10.46 11.65
C LEU A 63 -3.36 11.93 11.27
N ASP A 64 -3.05 12.30 10.03
CA ASP A 64 -3.32 13.62 9.46
C ASP A 64 -4.82 13.87 9.18
N GLN A 65 -5.66 12.82 9.22
CA GLN A 65 -7.10 12.97 8.95
C GLN A 65 -7.83 13.58 10.15
N PRO A 66 -8.93 14.30 9.91
CA PRO A 66 -9.72 14.87 10.99
C PRO A 66 -10.31 13.75 11.87
N LEU A 67 -10.26 13.93 13.19
CA LEU A 67 -10.78 12.97 14.19
C LEU A 67 -12.22 12.51 13.95
N ARG A 68 -13.02 13.28 13.20
CA ARG A 68 -14.37 12.88 12.77
C ARG A 68 -14.40 11.54 12.03
N TRP A 69 -13.31 11.15 11.36
CA TRP A 69 -13.18 9.84 10.70
C TRP A 69 -13.22 8.66 11.69
N MET A 70 -12.91 8.89 12.96
CA MET A 70 -13.04 7.88 14.01
C MET A 70 -14.46 7.78 14.58
N LEU A 71 -15.44 8.49 14.01
CA LEU A 71 -16.83 8.38 14.44
C LEU A 71 -17.53 7.22 13.71
N PRO A 72 -18.47 6.51 14.37
CA PRO A 72 -19.14 5.34 13.79
C PRO A 72 -19.81 5.60 12.43
N GLN A 73 -20.35 6.79 12.19
CA GLN A 73 -21.00 7.14 10.93
C GLN A 73 -20.04 7.18 9.73
N PHE A 74 -18.78 7.56 9.95
CA PHE A 74 -17.77 7.57 8.88
C PHE A 74 -17.20 6.17 8.62
N ARG A 75 -17.31 5.27 9.60
CA ARG A 75 -16.85 3.88 9.45
C ARG A 75 -17.53 3.16 8.29
N ALA A 76 -18.86 3.25 8.19
CA ALA A 76 -19.60 2.59 7.11
C ALA A 76 -19.21 3.11 5.71
N GLU A 77 -18.88 4.40 5.61
CA GLU A 77 -18.39 5.04 4.40
C GLU A 77 -16.98 4.51 4.05
N LEU A 78 -16.08 4.46 5.03
CA LEU A 78 -14.72 3.90 4.86
C LEU A 78 -14.75 2.41 4.48
N GLU A 79 -15.66 1.61 5.08
CA GLU A 79 -15.85 0.19 4.72
C GLU A 79 -16.26 0.03 3.25
N THR A 80 -17.14 0.91 2.76
CA THR A 80 -17.57 0.91 1.36
C THR A 80 -16.42 1.28 0.42
N ILE A 81 -15.65 2.31 0.77
CA ILE A 81 -14.51 2.76 -0.03
C ILE A 81 -13.40 1.71 -0.05
N ALA A 82 -13.06 1.13 1.11
CA ALA A 82 -12.07 0.07 1.24
C ALA A 82 -12.44 -1.20 0.46
N ALA A 83 -13.75 -1.49 0.32
CA ALA A 83 -14.25 -2.62 -0.45
C ALA A 83 -14.20 -2.41 -1.97
N THR A 84 -13.85 -1.21 -2.46
CA THR A 84 -13.78 -0.91 -3.90
C THR A 84 -12.51 -1.54 -4.51
N PRO A 85 -12.63 -2.57 -5.38
CA PRO A 85 -11.47 -3.21 -5.97
C PRO A 85 -10.75 -2.26 -6.95
N GLY A 86 -9.43 -2.08 -6.77
CA GLY A 86 -8.59 -1.37 -7.75
C GLY A 86 -8.13 0.04 -7.38
N ALA A 87 -8.21 0.46 -6.12
CA ALA A 87 -7.57 1.71 -5.71
C ALA A 87 -6.03 1.62 -5.86
N PRO A 88 -5.38 2.69 -6.37
CA PRO A 88 -3.94 2.72 -6.61
C PRO A 88 -3.18 2.81 -5.28
N GLY A 89 -2.98 1.66 -4.66
CA GLY A 89 -2.18 1.49 -3.43
C GLY A 89 -1.85 0.03 -3.13
N ALA A 90 -2.56 -0.92 -3.74
CA ALA A 90 -2.36 -2.36 -3.52
C ALA A 90 -1.31 -3.02 -4.45
N ALA A 91 -0.69 -2.29 -5.38
CA ALA A 91 0.22 -2.88 -6.37
C ALA A 91 1.53 -2.09 -6.49
N THR A 92 2.47 -2.34 -5.59
CA THR A 92 3.92 -2.41 -5.90
C THR A 92 4.62 -2.86 -4.62
N ARG A 93 4.86 -4.17 -4.51
CA ARG A 93 5.99 -4.83 -3.82
C ARG A 93 5.76 -6.34 -3.86
N SER A 94 5.67 -6.93 -5.05
CA SER A 94 6.07 -8.34 -5.24
C SER A 94 6.15 -8.73 -6.71
N SER A 95 7.22 -9.47 -7.02
CA SER A 95 7.58 -10.10 -8.31
C SER A 95 8.54 -9.33 -9.21
N ALA A 96 9.79 -9.17 -8.74
CA ALA A 96 10.94 -9.38 -9.63
C ALA A 96 11.08 -10.90 -9.83
N GLY A 97 10.17 -11.47 -10.63
CA GLY A 97 10.22 -12.84 -11.12
C GLY A 97 10.54 -12.78 -12.60
N ALA A 98 11.68 -13.37 -12.97
CA ALA A 98 12.17 -13.51 -14.34
C ALA A 98 11.13 -14.14 -15.28
N PRO A 99 11.24 -13.82 -16.57
CA PRO A 99 11.25 -14.87 -17.57
C PRO A 99 12.38 -14.61 -18.57
N GLU A 100 13.37 -15.50 -18.62
CA GLU A 100 14.05 -15.74 -19.88
C GLU A 100 13.98 -17.24 -20.17
N ASP A 101 13.43 -17.51 -21.34
CA ASP A 101 12.99 -18.77 -21.87
C ASP A 101 14.09 -19.84 -21.88
N SER A 102 13.63 -21.05 -21.56
CA SER A 102 14.30 -22.30 -21.92
C SER A 102 14.34 -22.42 -23.45
N GLU A 103 15.46 -22.03 -24.08
CA GLU A 103 15.79 -22.52 -25.42
C GLU A 103 16.70 -23.75 -25.30
N SER A 104 16.09 -24.91 -25.56
CA SER A 104 16.73 -26.20 -25.72
C SER A 104 17.47 -26.24 -27.05
N ALA A 105 18.80 -26.29 -27.04
CA ALA A 105 19.60 -26.58 -28.22
C ALA A 105 20.60 -27.70 -27.89
N ALA A 106 20.32 -28.88 -28.45
CA ALA A 106 21.18 -30.06 -28.45
C ALA A 106 22.52 -29.80 -29.15
N PRO A 107 23.63 -30.44 -28.75
CA PRO A 107 24.81 -30.52 -29.59
C PRO A 107 24.72 -31.78 -30.46
N ASP A 108 24.20 -31.63 -31.68
CA ASP A 108 24.42 -32.63 -32.73
C ASP A 108 25.84 -32.47 -33.28
N LEU A 109 26.58 -33.58 -33.22
CA LEU A 109 27.84 -33.80 -33.89
C LEU A 109 27.62 -33.79 -35.42
N GLN A 110 28.69 -33.46 -36.15
CA GLN A 110 28.98 -33.88 -37.54
C GLN A 110 28.57 -32.94 -38.70
N SER A 111 29.57 -32.25 -39.28
CA SER A 111 29.68 -31.99 -40.74
C SER A 111 31.10 -31.49 -41.03
N ALA A 112 32.03 -32.32 -41.53
CA ALA A 112 32.25 -32.77 -42.92
C ALA A 112 33.38 -31.97 -43.61
N ALA A 113 34.11 -32.67 -44.47
CA ALA A 113 35.42 -32.34 -45.03
C ALA A 113 35.44 -31.24 -46.11
N ALA A 114 36.59 -30.59 -46.27
CA ALA A 114 37.20 -30.19 -47.55
C ALA A 114 38.66 -29.76 -47.26
N SER A 115 39.68 -30.55 -47.60
CA SER A 115 40.47 -30.43 -48.84
C SER A 115 40.79 -28.98 -49.24
N THR A 116 42.06 -28.58 -49.16
CA THR A 116 42.67 -27.60 -50.07
C THR A 116 44.21 -27.63 -50.02
N SER A 117 44.79 -27.99 -51.17
CA SER A 117 46.15 -27.79 -51.73
C SER A 117 47.40 -28.06 -50.90
#